data_AF-A0A0F9BL25-F1
#
_entry.id   AF-A0A0F9BL25-F1
#
_cell.length_a   1.000
_cell.length_b   1.000
_cell.length_c   1.000
_cell.angle_alpha   90.00
_cell.angle_beta   90.00
_cell.angle_gamma   90.00
#
_symmetry.space_group_name_H-M   'P 1'
#
loop_
_entity.id
_entity.type
_entity.pdbx_description
1 polymer ?
#
loop_
_entity_poly.entity_id
_entity_poly.type
_entity_poly.pdbx_seq_one_letter_code
_entity_poly.pdbx_strand_id
1 'polypeptide(L)'
;MIKVLNLYAGIGGNRKLWKNVEVTAVEIDPVVAEAYKKNFPADEIIVGDAKEYLVKNFKKFDFIWASPPCPTHSRLRTLWKVAQKTGRKLVIDSKKDYVKSFNKWFKNQR
;
A
#
# COMPACT_ATOMS: atom_id res chain seq x y z
N MET A 1 -21.77 -9.41 -11.65
CA MET A 1 -20.93 -8.37 -11.00
C MET A 1 -19.70 -9.08 -10.47
N ILE A 2 -18.50 -8.56 -10.70
CA ILE A 2 -17.23 -9.22 -10.31
C ILE A 2 -17.05 -9.09 -8.80
N LYS A 3 -16.81 -10.21 -8.11
CA LYS A 3 -16.53 -10.24 -6.66
C LYS A 3 -15.05 -10.06 -6.39
N VAL A 4 -14.72 -9.02 -5.63
CA VAL A 4 -13.35 -8.60 -5.34
C VAL A 4 -13.03 -8.75 -3.87
N LEU A 5 -11.93 -9.44 -3.56
CA LEU A 5 -11.32 -9.44 -2.24
C LEU A 5 -10.16 -8.43 -2.20
N ASN A 6 -10.28 -7.38 -1.39
CA ASN A 6 -9.26 -6.35 -1.21
C ASN A 6 -8.53 -6.53 0.14
N LEU A 7 -7.36 -7.18 0.10
CA LEU A 7 -6.57 -7.49 1.29
C LEU A 7 -5.59 -6.36 1.63
N TYR A 8 -5.44 -6.11 2.93
CA TYR A 8 -4.63 -4.98 3.43
C TYR A 8 -5.17 -3.66 2.86
N ALA A 9 -6.49 -3.47 3.01
CA ALA A 9 -7.24 -2.48 2.26
C ALA A 9 -6.85 -1.04 2.60
N GLY A 10 -6.29 -0.79 3.79
CA GLY A 10 -6.01 0.54 4.29
C GLY A 10 -7.26 1.41 4.21
N ILE A 11 -7.13 2.63 3.72
CA ILE A 11 -8.26 3.55 3.47
C ILE A 11 -8.92 3.38 2.08
N GLY A 12 -8.54 2.35 1.32
CA GLY A 12 -9.12 2.02 0.02
C GLY A 12 -8.61 2.87 -1.15
N GLY A 13 -7.30 3.11 -1.23
CA GLY A 13 -6.70 3.89 -2.32
C GLY A 13 -6.92 3.27 -3.72
N ASN A 14 -6.69 1.97 -3.84
CA ASN A 14 -6.95 1.16 -5.04
C ASN A 14 -8.45 1.09 -5.38
N ARG A 15 -9.31 0.96 -4.37
CA ARG A 15 -10.76 0.81 -4.50
C ARG A 15 -11.41 1.93 -5.32
N LYS A 16 -10.87 3.15 -5.28
CA LYS A 16 -11.35 4.33 -6.03
C LYS A 16 -11.42 4.13 -7.54
N LEU A 17 -10.59 3.23 -8.08
CA LEU A 17 -10.47 3.01 -9.52
C LEU A 17 -11.37 1.88 -10.04
N TRP A 18 -12.02 1.13 -9.14
CA TRP A 18 -12.82 -0.02 -9.50
C TRP A 18 -14.30 0.35 -9.67
N LYS A 19 -14.90 -0.06 -10.79
CA LYS A 19 -16.30 0.17 -11.14
C LYS A 19 -17.00 -1.15 -11.40
N ASN A 20 -18.31 -1.23 -11.15
CA ASN A 20 -19.14 -2.42 -11.40
C ASN A 20 -18.63 -3.70 -10.69
N VAL A 21 -18.13 -3.54 -9.46
CA VAL A 21 -17.59 -4.61 -8.61
C VAL A 21 -18.32 -4.66 -7.26
N GLU A 22 -18.37 -5.85 -6.70
CA GLU A 22 -18.78 -6.11 -5.31
C GLU A 22 -17.51 -6.36 -4.51
N VAL A 23 -17.26 -5.57 -3.45
CA VAL A 23 -15.98 -5.58 -2.75
C VAL A 23 -16.16 -6.02 -1.30
N THR A 24 -15.37 -7.02 -0.92
CA THR A 24 -15.07 -7.34 0.48
C THR A 24 -13.64 -6.90 0.76
N ALA A 25 -13.46 -5.93 1.65
CA ALA A 25 -12.18 -5.44 2.10
C ALA A 25 -11.77 -6.07 3.45
N VAL A 26 -10.48 -6.29 3.66
CA VAL A 26 -9.93 -6.80 4.92
C VAL A 26 -8.84 -5.87 5.42
N GLU A 27 -9.01 -5.38 6.64
CA GLU A 27 -8.07 -4.48 7.31
C GLU A 27 -7.93 -4.90 8.78
N ILE A 28 -6.71 -4.88 9.32
CA ILE A 28 -6.46 -5.35 10.69
C ILE A 28 -6.71 -4.24 11.72
N ASP A 29 -6.49 -2.98 11.34
CA ASP A 29 -6.70 -1.84 12.23
C ASP A 29 -8.17 -1.36 12.16
N PRO A 30 -8.94 -1.43 13.27
CA PRO A 30 -10.34 -1.04 13.28
C PRO A 30 -10.57 0.45 12.97
N VAL A 31 -9.63 1.33 13.33
CA VAL A 31 -9.74 2.77 13.05
C VAL A 31 -9.57 3.03 11.56
N VAL A 32 -8.63 2.33 10.92
CA VAL A 32 -8.43 2.41 9.47
C VAL A 32 -9.62 1.79 8.72
N ALA A 33 -10.15 0.67 9.20
CA ALA A 33 -11.35 0.04 8.65
C ALA A 33 -12.58 0.95 8.73
N GLU A 34 -12.75 1.70 9.83
CA GLU A 34 -13.81 2.70 9.96
C GLU A 34 -13.66 3.82 8.92
N ALA A 35 -12.43 4.32 8.72
CA ALA A 35 -12.13 5.30 7.69
C ALA A 35 -12.39 4.75 6.26
N TYR A 36 -12.05 3.49 5.99
CA TYR A 36 -12.41 2.80 4.75
C TYR A 36 -13.92 2.81 4.54
N LYS A 37 -14.69 2.41 5.56
CA LYS A 37 -16.16 2.32 5.48
C LYS A 37 -16.82 3.67 5.23
N LYS A 38 -16.28 4.76 5.80
CA LYS A 38 -16.71 6.13 5.51
C LYS A 38 -16.51 6.50 4.03
N ASN A 39 -15.40 6.07 3.43
CA ASN A 39 -15.13 6.30 2.01
C ASN A 39 -15.98 5.42 1.08
N PHE A 40 -16.26 4.17 1.49
CA PHE A 40 -16.94 3.16 0.68
C PHE A 40 -18.06 2.47 1.49
N PRO A 41 -19.19 3.16 1.74
CA PRO A 41 -20.26 2.65 2.61
C PRO A 41 -20.95 1.40 2.05
N ALA A 42 -20.91 1.18 0.72
CA ALA A 42 -21.50 0.02 0.07
C ALA A 42 -20.62 -1.25 0.14
N ASP A 43 -19.32 -1.11 0.41
CA ASP A 43 -18.40 -2.24 0.48
C ASP A 43 -18.56 -2.99 1.81
N GLU A 44 -18.35 -4.30 1.82
CA GLU A 44 -18.19 -5.08 3.05
C GLU A 44 -16.76 -4.86 3.58
N ILE A 45 -16.62 -4.60 4.88
CA ILE A 45 -15.32 -4.44 5.54
C ILE A 45 -15.21 -5.44 6.69
N ILE A 46 -14.15 -6.24 6.67
CA ILE A 46 -13.83 -7.23 7.70
C ILE A 46 -12.62 -6.71 8.49
N VAL A 47 -12.80 -6.56 9.81
CA VAL A 47 -11.70 -6.25 10.71
C VAL A 47 -11.01 -7.56 11.11
N GLY A 48 -9.78 -7.80 10.63
CA GLY A 48 -9.06 -9.04 10.93
C GLY A 48 -7.81 -9.29 10.08
N ASP A 49 -7.19 -10.47 10.29
CA ASP A 49 -5.99 -10.86 9.55
C ASP A 49 -6.33 -11.23 8.09
N ALA A 50 -5.70 -10.50 7.16
CA ALA A 50 -5.90 -10.66 5.73
C ALA A 50 -5.48 -12.04 5.18
N LYS A 51 -4.43 -12.65 5.74
CA LYS A 51 -3.96 -13.97 5.29
C LYS A 51 -4.92 -15.06 5.73
N GLU A 52 -5.36 -15.01 6.98
CA GLU A 52 -6.35 -15.96 7.50
C GLU A 52 -7.65 -15.89 6.72
N TYR A 53 -8.14 -14.67 6.45
CA TYR A 53 -9.36 -14.49 5.67
C TYR A 53 -9.20 -15.04 4.26
N LEU A 54 -8.06 -14.78 3.61
CA LEU A 54 -7.74 -15.29 2.28
C LEU A 54 -7.78 -16.82 2.26
N VAL A 55 -7.06 -17.50 3.14
CA VAL A 55 -6.99 -18.98 3.17
C VAL A 55 -8.38 -19.60 3.32
N LYS A 56 -9.24 -19.00 4.14
CA LYS A 56 -10.60 -19.51 4.40
C LYS A 56 -11.60 -19.18 3.28
N ASN A 57 -11.39 -18.12 2.49
CA ASN A 57 -12.44 -17.56 1.62
C ASN A 57 -12.05 -17.33 0.17
N PHE A 58 -10.80 -17.55 -0.26
CA PHE A 58 -10.32 -17.18 -1.60
C PHE A 58 -11.19 -17.68 -2.76
N LYS A 59 -11.81 -18.86 -2.62
CA LYS A 59 -12.68 -19.47 -3.65
C LYS A 59 -13.98 -18.71 -3.93
N LYS A 60 -14.35 -17.75 -3.09
CA LYS A 60 -15.60 -16.98 -3.22
C LYS A 60 -15.48 -15.77 -4.14
N PHE A 61 -14.27 -15.45 -4.60
CA PHE A 61 -13.95 -14.20 -5.29
C PHE A 61 -13.41 -14.46 -6.69
N ASP A 62 -13.78 -13.58 -7.62
CA ASP A 62 -13.32 -13.62 -9.02
C ASP A 62 -11.97 -12.90 -9.18
N PHE A 63 -11.70 -11.92 -8.32
CA PHE A 63 -10.46 -11.15 -8.32
C PHE A 63 -9.99 -10.91 -6.89
N ILE A 64 -8.68 -11.06 -6.67
CA ILE A 64 -8.06 -10.82 -5.37
C ILE A 64 -6.95 -9.80 -5.55
N TRP A 65 -7.07 -8.69 -4.83
CA TRP A 65 -6.02 -7.69 -4.71
C TRP A 65 -5.38 -7.79 -3.33
N ALA A 66 -4.06 -7.77 -3.27
CA ALA A 66 -3.32 -7.76 -2.02
C ALA A 66 -2.17 -6.75 -2.06
N SER A 67 -2.19 -5.79 -1.14
CA SER A 67 -1.11 -4.82 -0.93
C SER A 67 -0.48 -5.01 0.46
N PRO A 68 0.19 -6.15 0.72
CA PRO A 68 0.81 -6.39 2.02
C PRO A 68 1.80 -5.27 2.37
N PRO A 69 1.98 -4.94 3.66
CA PRO A 69 2.91 -3.91 4.06
C PRO A 69 4.32 -4.23 3.52
N CYS A 70 5.08 -3.19 3.14
CA CYS A 70 6.42 -3.30 2.54
C CYS A 70 7.55 -2.95 3.54
N PRO A 71 7.67 -3.60 4.71
CA PRO A 71 8.71 -3.21 5.67
C PRO A 71 10.08 -3.77 5.29
N THR A 72 10.21 -4.84 4.51
CA THR A 72 11.53 -5.49 4.28
C THR A 72 12.30 -4.94 3.08
N HIS A 73 11.62 -4.56 2.00
CA HIS A 73 12.26 -4.16 0.73
C HIS A 73 12.37 -2.63 0.54
N SER A 74 11.90 -1.84 1.50
CA SER A 74 12.01 -0.37 1.43
C SER A 74 13.48 0.08 1.53
N ARG A 75 13.99 0.69 0.45
CA ARG A 75 15.33 1.32 0.44
C ARG A 75 15.47 2.38 1.54
N LEU A 76 14.38 3.10 1.83
CA LEU A 76 14.37 4.12 2.88
C LEU A 76 14.65 3.52 4.26
N ARG A 77 14.10 2.34 4.56
CA ARG A 77 14.38 1.62 5.82
C ARG A 77 15.85 1.20 5.91
N THR A 78 16.44 0.70 4.82
CA THR A 78 17.86 0.34 4.78
C THR A 78 18.75 1.55 5.00
N LEU A 79 18.46 2.66 4.31
CA LEU A 79 19.18 3.93 4.46
C LEU A 79 19.05 4.48 5.90
N TRP A 80 17.87 4.37 6.51
CA TRP A 80 17.65 4.71 7.93
C TRP A 80 18.53 3.91 8.89
N LYS A 81 18.64 2.59 8.70
CA LYS A 81 19.51 1.74 9.51
C LYS A 81 20.99 2.11 9.34
N VAL A 82 21.42 2.45 8.13
CA VAL A 82 22.80 2.89 7.86
C VAL A 82 23.08 4.24 8.53
N ALA A 83 22.16 5.19 8.46
CA ALA A 83 22.30 6.50 9.08
C ALA A 83 22.40 6.42 10.61
N GLN A 84 21.55 5.61 11.25
CA GLN A 84 21.64 5.35 12.70
C GLN A 84 22.98 4.74 13.11
N LYS A 85 23.50 3.76 12.34
CA LYS A 85 24.78 3.11 12.62
C LYS A 85 26.00 4.01 12.39
N THR A 86 25.93 4.89 11.41
CA THR A 86 27.09 5.69 10.97
C THR A 86 27.11 7.12 11.52
N GLY A 87 26.06 7.53 12.25
CA GLY A 87 25.86 8.92 12.68
C GLY A 87 25.65 9.91 11.53
N ARG A 88 25.59 9.42 10.28
CA ARG A 88 25.36 10.26 9.11
C ARG A 88 23.91 10.69 9.09
N LYS A 89 23.69 12.00 8.96
CA LYS A 89 22.34 12.55 8.76
C LYS A 89 21.79 11.99 7.44
N LEU A 90 20.59 11.42 7.48
CA LEU A 90 19.83 11.11 6.28
C LEU A 90 19.56 12.43 5.56
N VAL A 91 20.35 12.70 4.52
CA VAL A 91 20.00 13.73 3.55
C VAL A 91 18.92 13.11 2.68
N ILE A 92 17.66 13.39 3.03
CA ILE A 92 16.57 13.19 2.10
C ILE A 92 16.72 14.33 1.10
N ASP A 93 17.26 14.01 -0.07
CA ASP A 93 17.40 14.95 -1.18
C ASP A 93 16.09 15.72 -1.33
N SER A 94 16.19 17.04 -1.20
CA SER A 94 15.02 17.89 -1.42
C SER A 94 14.55 17.69 -2.86
N LYS A 95 13.31 18.09 -3.18
CA LYS A 95 12.81 18.05 -4.57
C LYS A 95 13.77 18.74 -5.56
N LYS A 96 14.52 19.76 -5.10
CA LYS A 96 15.57 20.43 -5.90
C LYS A 96 16.77 19.52 -6.18
N ASP A 97 17.19 18.73 -5.20
CA ASP A 97 18.32 17.80 -5.33
C ASP A 97 17.96 16.62 -6.24
N TYR A 98 16.72 16.13 -6.17
CA TYR A 98 16.24 15.10 -7.10
C TYR A 98 16.22 15.60 -8.55
N VAL A 99 15.72 16.82 -8.80
CA VAL A 99 15.73 17.44 -10.14
C VAL A 99 17.16 17.66 -10.63
N LYS A 100 18.07 18.10 -9.76
CA LYS A 100 19.49 18.30 -10.09
C LYS A 100 20.19 16.98 -10.44
N SER A 101 19.96 15.93 -9.65
CA SER A 101 20.49 14.58 -9.88
C SER A 101 19.92 13.95 -11.15
N PHE A 102 18.61 14.08 -11.39
CA PHE A 102 17.95 13.63 -12.62
C PHE A 102 18.51 14.33 -13.86
N ASN A 103 18.64 15.65 -13.83
CA ASN A 103 19.20 16.42 -14.93
C ASN A 103 20.68 16.09 -15.19
N LYS A 104 21.46 15.85 -14.13
CA LYS A 104 22.86 15.41 -14.26
C LYS A 104 22.96 14.02 -14.89
N TRP A 105 22.13 13.08 -14.44
CA TRP A 105 22.05 11.74 -15.04
C TRP A 105 21.63 11.80 -16.51
N PHE A 106 20.62 12.61 -16.85
CA PHE A 106 20.13 12.79 -18.23
C PHE A 106 21.19 13.41 -19.15
N LYS A 107 21.99 14.36 -18.65
CA LYS A 107 23.08 14.98 -19.41
C LYS A 107 24.26 14.03 -19.66
N ASN A 108 24.48 13.06 -18.79
CA ASN A 108 25.55 12.06 -18.91
C ASN A 108 25.14 10.83 -19.75
N GLN A 109 23.92 10.85 -20.31
CA GLN A 109 23.40 9.81 -21.20
C GLN A 109 23.47 10.21 -22.70
N ARG A 110 24.20 11.29 -23.01
CA ARG A 110 24.51 11.74 -24.38
C ARG A 110 26.01 11.71 -24.62
#